data_AF-A0A5K1GW64-F1
#
_entry.id   AF-A0A5K1GW64-F1
#
_cell.length_a   1.000
_cell.length_b   1.000
_cell.length_c   1.000
_cell.angle_alpha   90.00
_cell.angle_beta   90.00
_cell.angle_gamma   90.00
#
_symmetry.space_group_name_H-M   'P 1'
#
loop_
_entity.id
_entity.type
_entity.pdbx_description
1 polymer ?
#
loop_
_entity_poly.entity_id
_entity_poly.type
_entity_poly.pdbx_seq_one_letter_code
_entity_poly.pdbx_strand_id
1 'polypeptide(L)'
;KLTGGTLVSRNKEYIVFYRGNDFLPPAVAERLLEREKLAVLQYEKEEQERLRASALTVSNVPTPKRPYLAGTLAESLEANSRWGREPSAEEREKMMKDAAFAKHASLVTYLERKLAI
;
A
#
# COMPACT_ATOMS: atom_id res chain seq x y z
N LYS A 1 13.79 22.52 11.18
CA LYS A 1 12.34 22.51 10.85
C LYS A 1 11.59 21.93 12.05
N LEU A 2 10.78 22.72 12.77
CA LEU A 2 10.13 22.30 14.03
C LEU A 2 8.75 21.66 13.85
N THR A 3 8.01 22.01 12.79
CA THR A 3 6.60 21.62 12.64
C THR A 3 6.27 20.94 11.32
N GLY A 4 7.23 20.52 10.49
CA GLY A 4 6.99 19.72 9.27
C GLY A 4 6.09 20.34 8.18
N GLY A 5 5.35 21.41 8.45
CA GLY A 5 4.43 22.09 7.54
C GLY A 5 5.03 23.33 6.90
N THR A 6 4.38 23.79 5.83
CA THR A 6 4.76 25.00 5.10
C THR A 6 4.08 26.21 5.73
N LEU A 7 4.86 27.23 6.10
CA LEU A 7 4.31 28.48 6.60
C LEU A 7 3.59 29.21 5.46
N VAL A 8 2.31 29.56 5.67
CA VAL A 8 1.49 30.29 4.68
C VAL A 8 1.42 31.77 5.03
N SER A 9 1.20 32.10 6.31
CA SER A 9 1.09 33.48 6.78
C SER A 9 1.53 33.59 8.23
N ARG A 10 2.20 34.70 8.58
CA ARG A 10 2.61 35.01 9.95
C ARG A 10 2.40 36.49 10.22
N ASN A 11 1.71 36.78 11.31
CA ASN A 11 1.55 38.12 11.87
C ASN A 11 1.89 38.08 13.38
N LYS A 12 1.80 39.22 14.07
CA LYS A 12 1.97 39.31 15.53
C LYS A 12 0.89 38.54 16.29
N GLU A 13 -0.31 38.45 15.72
CA GLU A 13 -1.49 37.86 16.39
C GLU A 13 -1.77 36.42 15.99
N TYR A 14 -1.28 35.96 14.83
CA TYR A 14 -1.57 34.62 14.33
C TYR A 14 -0.45 34.04 13.46
N ILE A 15 -0.45 32.71 13.33
CA ILE A 15 0.41 31.97 12.41
C ILE A 15 -0.42 30.88 11.71
N VAL A 16 -0.38 30.84 10.38
CA VAL A 16 -1.07 29.84 9.56
C VAL A 16 -0.04 28.93 8.90
N PHE A 17 -0.18 27.63 9.10
CA PHE A 17 0.63 26.61 8.43
C PHE A 17 -0.27 25.71 7.59
N TYR A 18 0.21 25.40 6.39
CA TYR A 18 -0.33 24.30 5.59
C TYR A 18 0.46 23.04 5.95
N ARG A 19 -0.21 22.10 6.62
CA ARG A 19 0.20 20.70 6.57
C ARG A 19 -0.70 20.02 5.55
N GLY A 20 -0.11 19.30 4.60
CA GLY A 20 -0.84 18.62 3.54
C GLY A 20 -1.83 17.58 4.08
N ASN A 21 -2.38 16.76 3.18
CA ASN A 21 -3.41 15.78 3.53
C ASN A 21 -2.93 14.66 4.49
N ASP A 22 -1.62 14.62 4.77
CA ASP A 22 -0.97 13.65 5.65
C ASP A 22 -1.05 14.05 7.13
N PHE A 23 -1.69 15.18 7.46
CA PHE A 23 -1.89 15.57 8.85
C PHE A 23 -3.13 14.92 9.45
N LEU A 24 -2.91 14.01 10.40
CA LEU A 24 -3.94 13.51 11.30
C LEU A 24 -3.71 14.02 12.72
N PRO A 25 -4.74 14.59 13.38
CA PRO A 25 -4.68 14.85 14.81
C PRO A 25 -4.39 13.56 15.59
N PRO A 26 -3.57 13.59 16.66
CA PRO A 26 -3.17 12.39 17.40
C PRO A 26 -4.35 11.52 17.85
N ALA A 27 -5.42 12.14 18.36
CA ALA A 27 -6.63 11.44 18.77
C ALA A 27 -7.30 10.67 17.61
N VAL A 28 -7.26 11.21 16.39
CA VAL A 28 -7.82 10.51 15.21
C VAL A 28 -6.90 9.38 14.77
N ALA A 29 -5.58 9.59 14.80
CA ALA A 29 -4.60 8.55 14.49
C ALA A 29 -4.72 7.34 15.44
N GLU A 30 -4.85 7.58 16.74
CA GLU A 30 -5.06 6.53 17.75
C GLU A 30 -6.34 5.74 17.47
N ARG A 31 -7.45 6.42 17.20
CA ARG A 31 -8.73 5.78 16.85
C ARG A 31 -8.67 4.93 15.59
N LEU A 32 -7.90 5.35 14.58
CA LEU A 32 -7.70 4.55 13.38
C LEU A 32 -6.93 3.27 13.69
N LEU A 33 -5.87 3.37 14.50
CA LEU A 33 -5.06 2.23 14.91
C LEU A 33 -5.88 1.25 15.77
N GLU A 34 -6.71 1.75 16.69
CA GLU A 34 -7.68 0.92 17.43
C GLU A 34 -8.63 0.18 16.49
N ARG A 35 -9.18 0.87 15.49
CA ARG A 35 -10.09 0.26 14.50
C ARG A 35 -9.40 -0.81 13.66
N GLU A 36 -8.17 -0.54 13.22
CA GLU A 36 -7.37 -1.49 12.46
C GLU A 36 -7.16 -2.78 13.26
N LYS A 37 -6.76 -2.67 14.53
CA LYS A 37 -6.63 -3.83 15.42
C LYS A 37 -7.92 -4.62 15.56
N LEU A 38 -9.06 -3.94 15.72
CA LEU A 38 -10.36 -4.60 15.82
C LEU A 38 -10.72 -5.34 14.52
N ALA A 39 -10.42 -4.75 13.36
CA ALA A 39 -10.66 -5.39 12.06
C ALA A 39 -9.83 -6.67 11.91
N VAL A 40 -8.54 -6.65 12.27
CA VAL A 40 -7.68 -7.85 12.24
C VAL A 40 -8.27 -8.97 13.09
N LEU A 41 -8.68 -8.67 14.33
CA LEU A 41 -9.31 -9.66 15.22
C LEU A 41 -10.61 -10.24 14.64
N GLN A 42 -11.39 -9.41 13.95
CA GLN A 42 -12.61 -9.87 13.27
C GLN A 42 -12.29 -10.83 12.12
N TYR A 43 -11.31 -10.50 11.27
CA TYR A 43 -10.89 -11.36 10.18
C TYR A 43 -10.35 -12.71 10.67
N GLU A 44 -9.55 -12.72 11.73
CA GLU A 44 -9.04 -13.96 12.33
C GLU A 44 -10.17 -14.84 12.88
N LYS A 45 -11.15 -14.23 13.54
CA LYS A 45 -12.31 -14.95 14.07
C LYS A 45 -13.18 -15.55 12.96
N GLU A 46 -13.47 -14.77 11.93
CA GLU A 46 -14.23 -15.23 10.75
C GLU A 46 -13.52 -16.41 10.07
N GLU A 47 -12.19 -16.31 9.88
CA GLU A 47 -11.40 -17.39 9.30
C GLU A 47 -11.42 -18.65 10.17
N GLN A 48 -11.37 -18.51 11.50
CA GLN A 48 -11.48 -19.65 12.41
C GLN A 48 -12.84 -20.33 12.31
N GLU A 49 -13.93 -19.57 12.21
CA GLU A 49 -15.29 -20.09 12.02
C GLU A 49 -15.44 -20.78 10.66
N ARG A 50 -14.86 -20.22 9.60
CA ARG A 50 -14.79 -20.83 8.26
C ARG A 50 -14.09 -22.18 8.30
N LEU A 51 -12.93 -22.27 8.96
CA LEU A 51 -12.18 -23.52 9.10
C LEU A 51 -12.98 -24.58 9.86
N ARG A 52 -13.66 -24.19 10.95
CA ARG A 52 -14.54 -25.09 11.71
C ARG A 52 -15.70 -25.59 10.86
N ALA A 53 -16.36 -24.72 10.10
CA ALA A 53 -17.43 -25.11 9.19
C ALA A 53 -16.92 -26.10 8.12
N SER A 54 -15.74 -25.82 7.53
CA SER A 54 -15.14 -26.69 6.51
C SER A 54 -14.77 -28.08 7.03
N ALA A 55 -14.36 -28.18 8.31
CA ALA A 55 -14.05 -29.46 8.96
C ALA A 55 -15.32 -30.28 9.26
N LEU A 56 -16.47 -29.60 9.47
CA LEU A 56 -17.76 -30.24 9.73
C LEU A 56 -18.45 -30.69 8.43
N THR A 57 -18.15 -30.05 7.30
CA THR A 57 -18.66 -30.45 5.98
C THR A 57 -17.88 -31.66 5.45
N VAL A 58 -18.42 -32.87 5.66
CA VAL A 58 -17.94 -34.08 4.99
C VAL A 58 -18.33 -34.00 3.52
N SER A 59 -17.44 -33.55 2.64
CA SER A 59 -17.66 -33.65 1.20
C SER A 59 -17.29 -35.05 0.72
N ASN A 60 -18.27 -35.82 0.24
CA ASN A 60 -18.04 -37.12 -0.40
C ASN A 60 -17.48 -36.99 -1.84
N VAL A 61 -16.89 -35.84 -2.16
CA VAL A 61 -16.41 -35.45 -3.49
C VAL A 61 -14.88 -35.52 -3.48
N PRO A 62 -14.23 -36.09 -4.52
CA PRO A 62 -12.78 -36.14 -4.59
C PRO A 62 -12.22 -34.73 -4.49
N THR A 63 -11.47 -34.46 -3.43
CA THR A 63 -10.77 -33.19 -3.25
C THR A 63 -9.76 -33.03 -4.39
N PRO A 64 -9.76 -31.91 -5.13
CA PRO A 64 -8.72 -31.64 -6.11
C PRO A 64 -7.34 -31.67 -5.43
N LYS A 65 -6.31 -32.13 -6.15
CA LYS A 65 -4.93 -32.29 -5.62
C LYS A 65 -4.34 -31.02 -4.99
N ARG A 66 -4.90 -29.85 -5.32
CA ARG A 66 -4.65 -28.58 -4.63
C ARG A 66 -5.99 -28.06 -4.11
N PRO A 67 -6.13 -27.80 -2.81
CA PRO A 67 -7.23 -27.00 -2.29
C PRO A 67 -7.25 -25.66 -3.03
N TYR A 68 -8.43 -25.20 -3.42
CA TYR A 68 -8.59 -23.83 -3.89
C TYR A 68 -8.32 -22.90 -2.70
N LEU A 69 -7.13 -22.30 -2.66
CA LEU A 69 -6.69 -21.39 -1.61
C LEU A 69 -7.24 -19.96 -1.80
N ALA A 70 -7.94 -19.72 -2.91
CA ALA A 70 -8.47 -18.42 -3.31
C ALA A 70 -9.58 -17.94 -2.36
N GLY A 71 -9.53 -16.66 -1.99
CA GLY A 71 -10.47 -16.00 -1.08
C GLY A 71 -10.23 -16.25 0.41
N THR A 72 -9.07 -16.80 0.80
CA THR A 72 -8.74 -17.05 2.21
C THR A 72 -7.88 -15.94 2.82
N LEU A 73 -7.93 -15.79 4.16
CA LEU A 73 -7.05 -14.86 4.86
C LEU A 73 -5.57 -15.19 4.62
N ALA A 74 -5.22 -16.48 4.59
CA ALA A 74 -3.86 -16.96 4.33
C ALA A 74 -3.35 -16.53 2.94
N GLU A 75 -4.17 -16.68 1.90
CA GLU A 75 -3.81 -16.19 0.56
C GLU A 75 -3.61 -14.68 0.54
N SER A 76 -4.49 -13.92 1.21
CA SER A 76 -4.38 -12.46 1.27
C SER A 76 -3.08 -12.02 1.94
N LEU A 77 -2.67 -12.71 3.01
CA LEU A 77 -1.39 -12.47 3.68
C LEU A 77 -0.19 -12.82 2.80
N GLU A 78 -0.24 -13.94 2.06
CA GLU A 78 0.82 -14.33 1.12
C GLU A 78 0.93 -13.32 -0.04
N ALA A 79 -0.20 -12.91 -0.60
CA ALA A 79 -0.26 -11.91 -1.66
C ALA A 79 0.31 -10.57 -1.17
N ASN A 80 -0.05 -10.14 0.04
CA ASN A 80 0.48 -8.92 0.64
C ASN A 80 1.99 -9.04 0.92
N SER A 81 2.49 -10.20 1.36
CA SER A 81 3.92 -10.43 1.54
C SER A 81 4.70 -10.39 0.21
N ARG A 82 4.08 -10.85 -0.87
CA ARG A 82 4.74 -10.95 -2.18
C ARG A 82 4.72 -9.63 -2.94
N TRP A 83 3.63 -8.87 -2.84
CA TRP A 83 3.39 -7.68 -3.67
C TRP A 83 3.24 -6.38 -2.88
N GLY A 84 2.98 -6.44 -1.56
CA GLY A 84 2.77 -5.27 -0.69
C GLY A 84 4.04 -4.64 -0.13
N ARG A 85 5.23 -5.05 -0.60
CA ARG A 85 6.48 -4.46 -0.14
C ARG A 85 6.57 -2.99 -0.57
N GLU A 86 6.66 -2.09 0.39
CA GLU A 86 6.95 -0.69 0.10
C GLU A 86 8.42 -0.54 -0.34
N PRO A 87 8.70 0.07 -1.51
CA PRO A 87 10.06 0.22 -1.99
C PRO A 87 10.89 1.11 -1.05
N SER A 88 12.13 0.72 -0.79
CA SER A 88 13.06 1.49 0.04
C SER A 88 13.36 2.86 -0.58
N ALA A 89 13.89 3.80 0.21
CA ALA A 89 14.28 5.12 -0.31
C ALA A 89 15.30 5.00 -1.47
N GLU A 90 16.26 4.07 -1.37
CA GLU A 90 17.27 3.80 -2.39
C GLU A 90 16.63 3.20 -3.66
N GLU A 91 15.69 2.27 -3.50
CA GLU A 91 14.95 1.67 -4.61
C GLU A 91 14.11 2.73 -5.34
N ARG A 92 13.43 3.61 -4.59
CA ARG A 92 12.68 4.74 -5.15
C ARG A 92 13.59 5.69 -5.93
N GLU A 93 14.76 6.02 -5.40
CA GLU A 93 15.73 6.88 -6.09
C GLU A 93 16.22 6.23 -7.39
N LYS A 94 16.54 4.94 -7.35
CA LYS A 94 16.93 4.18 -8.53
C LYS A 94 15.81 4.18 -9.58
N MET A 95 14.57 3.92 -9.18
CA MET A 95 13.41 3.97 -10.07
C MET A 95 13.23 5.35 -10.73
N MET A 96 13.44 6.45 -9.98
CA MET A 96 13.38 7.80 -10.53
C MET A 96 14.47 8.04 -11.57
N LYS A 97 15.71 7.58 -11.31
CA LYS A 97 16.82 7.67 -12.26
C LYS A 97 16.53 6.86 -13.52
N ASP A 98 16.11 5.61 -13.38
CA ASP A 98 15.78 4.74 -14.51
C ASP A 98 14.65 5.33 -15.37
N ALA A 99 13.61 5.91 -14.73
CA ALA A 99 12.54 6.61 -15.43
C ALA A 99 13.04 7.86 -16.18
N ALA A 100 13.96 8.63 -15.59
CA ALA A 100 14.58 9.77 -16.25
C ALA A 100 15.42 9.35 -17.46
N PHE A 101 16.23 8.29 -17.33
CA PHE A 101 16.99 7.71 -18.43
C PHE A 101 16.10 7.19 -19.55
N ALA A 102 15.02 6.49 -19.21
CA ALA A 102 14.05 6.00 -20.20
C ALA A 102 13.41 7.14 -21.00
N LYS A 103 13.02 8.24 -20.32
CA LYS A 103 12.51 9.45 -20.99
C LYS A 103 13.56 10.05 -21.92
N HIS A 104 14.81 10.17 -21.46
CA HIS A 104 15.89 10.69 -22.29
C HIS A 104 16.13 9.82 -23.53
N ALA A 105 16.20 8.50 -23.37
CA ALA A 105 16.36 7.55 -24.47
C ALA A 105 15.20 7.66 -25.48
N SER A 106 13.96 7.77 -25.00
CA SER A 106 12.78 7.96 -25.87
C SER A 106 12.85 9.27 -26.67
N LEU A 107 13.41 10.33 -26.09
CA LEU A 107 13.57 11.61 -26.76
C LEU A 107 14.69 11.55 -27.82
N VAL A 108 15.82 10.92 -27.50
CA VAL A 108 16.92 10.72 -28.46
C VAL A 108 16.44 9.93 -29.68
N THR A 109 15.81 8.77 -29.45
CA THR A 109 15.26 7.94 -30.54
C THR A 109 14.20 8.67 -31.38
N TYR A 110 13.39 9.52 -30.75
CA TYR A 110 12.44 10.38 -31.47
C TYR A 110 13.14 11.39 -32.37
N LEU A 111 14.19 12.05 -31.88
CA LEU A 111 14.97 13.02 -32.64
C LEU A 111 15.73 12.37 -33.79
N GLU A 112 16.34 11.21 -33.57
CA GLU A 112 17.02 10.43 -34.61
C GLU A 112 16.06 10.09 -35.77
N ARG A 113 14.83 9.64 -35.45
CA ARG A 113 13.81 9.37 -36.47
C ARG A 113 13.38 10.63 -37.24
N LYS A 114 13.38 11.79 -36.60
CA LYS A 114 13.04 13.07 -37.25
C LYS A 114 14.15 13.55 -38.17
N LEU A 115 15.41 13.26 -37.85
CA LEU A 115 16.58 13.65 -38.65
C LEU A 115 16.88 12.69 -39.81
N ALA A 116 16.34 11.47 -39.78
CA ALA A 116 16.50 10.48 -40.86
C ALA A 116 15.59 10.73 -42.09
N ILE A 117 15.01 11.93 -42.19
CA ILE A 117 14.21 12.44 -43.32
C ILE A 117 14.98 13.60 -43.92
#